data_AF-Q13UR3-F1
#
_entry.id   AF-Q13UR3-F1
#
_cell.length_a   1.000
_cell.length_b   1.000
_cell.length_c   1.000
_cell.angle_alpha   90.00
_cell.angle_beta   90.00
_cell.angle_gamma   90.00
#
_symmetry.space_group_name_H-M   'P 1'
#
loop_
_entity.id
_entity.type
_entity.pdbx_description
1 polymer ?
#
loop_
_entity_poly.entity_id
_entity_poly.type
_entity_poly.pdbx_seq_one_letter_code
_entity_poly.pdbx_strand_id
1 'polypeptide(L)'
;MAEAAPIEYFIQGITSTGKKFRPSDWSERLAGVMACFGPGARKGPNAYMQYSLYVRPTMLGDLKCVILDSRLRDIEPMAFDFVLNFAKDNDLVVTEACELPPEHGTQRPENKR
;
A
#
# COMPACT_ATOMS: atom_id res chain seq x y z
N MET A 1 21.33 5.73 16.54
CA MET A 1 20.86 4.40 16.10
C MET A 1 20.25 4.62 14.74
N ALA A 2 20.69 3.92 13.69
CA ALA A 2 20.04 4.04 12.39
C ALA A 2 18.61 3.51 12.59
N GLU A 3 17.64 4.41 12.62
CA GLU A 3 16.23 4.06 12.62
C GLU A 3 15.99 3.39 11.27
N ALA A 4 15.94 2.06 11.24
CA ALA A 4 15.66 1.33 10.02
C ALA A 4 14.30 1.82 9.52
N ALA A 5 14.25 2.28 8.27
CA ALA A 5 13.01 2.71 7.66
C ALA A 5 11.98 1.58 7.78
N PRO A 6 10.71 1.89 8.11
CA PRO A 6 9.67 0.88 8.20
C PRO A 6 9.54 0.15 6.86
N ILE A 7 9.35 -1.16 6.91
CA ILE A 7 9.22 -1.98 5.70
C ILE A 7 7.83 -1.73 5.14
N GLU A 8 7.75 -1.35 3.87
CA GLU A 8 6.49 -1.26 3.14
C GLU A 8 6.30 -2.50 2.25
N TYR A 9 5.08 -2.99 2.16
CA TYR A 9 4.67 -4.08 1.27
C TYR A 9 3.78 -3.52 0.16
N PHE A 10 4.07 -3.88 -1.09
CA PHE A 10 3.23 -3.61 -2.24
C PHE A 10 2.39 -4.84 -2.56
N ILE A 11 1.09 -4.75 -2.34
CA ILE A 11 0.11 -5.72 -2.81
C ILE A 11 -0.34 -5.28 -4.20
N GLN A 12 0.07 -6.03 -5.19
CA GLN A 12 -0.16 -5.71 -6.59
C GLN A 12 -1.47 -6.33 -7.05
N GLY A 13 -2.27 -5.58 -7.81
CA GLY A 13 -3.53 -6.05 -8.39
C GLY A 13 -3.33 -7.00 -9.56
N ILE A 14 -2.35 -7.90 -9.47
CA ILE A 14 -2.02 -8.95 -10.41
C ILE A 14 -1.86 -10.26 -9.64
N THR A 15 -2.41 -11.34 -10.20
CA THR A 15 -2.27 -12.67 -9.61
C THR A 15 -0.90 -13.25 -9.89
N SER A 16 -0.51 -14.33 -9.19
CA SER A 16 0.72 -15.08 -9.50
C SER A 16 0.74 -15.61 -10.94
N THR A 17 -0.44 -15.82 -11.52
CA THR A 17 -0.66 -16.24 -12.92
C THR A 17 -0.66 -15.08 -13.94
N GLY A 18 -0.38 -13.84 -13.52
CA GLY A 18 -0.27 -12.67 -14.39
C GLY A 18 -1.61 -12.03 -14.79
N LYS A 19 -2.72 -12.39 -14.15
CA LYS A 19 -4.05 -11.82 -14.47
C LYS A 19 -4.32 -10.59 -13.61
N LYS A 20 -4.85 -9.52 -14.22
CA LYS A 20 -5.29 -8.33 -13.47
C LYS A 20 -6.46 -8.67 -12.55
N PHE A 21 -6.32 -8.31 -11.28
CA PHE A 21 -7.36 -8.47 -10.27
C PHE A 21 -8.52 -7.49 -10.49
N ARG A 22 -9.73 -7.93 -10.14
CA ARG A 22 -10.98 -7.19 -10.31
C ARG A 22 -11.81 -7.28 -9.03
N PRO A 23 -12.64 -6.27 -8.73
CA PRO A 23 -12.95 -5.09 -9.55
C PRO A 23 -11.82 -4.06 -9.58
N SER A 24 -11.88 -3.07 -10.49
CA SER A 24 -10.80 -2.07 -10.66
C SER A 24 -10.64 -1.10 -9.47
N ASP A 25 -11.63 -1.04 -8.59
CA ASP A 25 -11.67 -0.21 -7.38
C ASP A 25 -11.33 -0.99 -6.10
N TRP A 26 -10.78 -2.21 -6.23
CA TRP A 26 -10.45 -3.07 -5.09
C TRP A 26 -9.46 -2.40 -4.12
N SER A 27 -8.48 -1.65 -4.64
CA SER A 27 -7.46 -1.00 -3.83
C SER A 27 -8.07 0.08 -2.93
N GLU A 28 -8.97 0.89 -3.49
CA GLU A 28 -9.69 1.93 -2.79
C GLU A 28 -10.66 1.34 -1.75
N ARG A 29 -11.30 0.20 -2.08
CA ARG A 29 -12.16 -0.52 -1.14
C ARG A 29 -11.38 -1.07 0.05
N LEU A 30 -10.26 -1.75 -0.21
CA LEU A 30 -9.41 -2.30 0.85
C LEU A 30 -8.87 -1.19 1.74
N ALA A 31 -8.33 -0.11 1.15
CA ALA A 31 -7.82 1.02 1.91
C ALA A 31 -8.92 1.76 2.70
N GLY A 32 -10.15 1.81 2.17
CA GLY A 32 -11.31 2.38 2.87
C GLY A 32 -11.70 1.59 4.12
N VAL A 33 -11.66 0.25 4.07
CA VAL A 33 -11.85 -0.61 5.26
C VAL A 33 -10.78 -0.32 6.32
N MET A 34 -9.57 0.00 5.87
CA MET A 34 -8.42 0.25 6.73
C MET A 34 -8.32 1.70 7.24
N ALA A 35 -9.19 2.61 6.81
CA ALA A 35 -9.12 4.04 7.15
C ALA A 35 -9.16 4.34 8.66
N CYS A 36 -9.77 3.45 9.46
CA CYS A 36 -9.91 3.61 10.90
C CYS A 36 -8.63 3.31 11.72
N PHE A 37 -7.58 2.76 11.10
CA PHE A 37 -6.35 2.37 11.79
C PHE A 37 -5.27 3.44 11.58
N GLY A 38 -4.76 4.07 12.65
CA GLY A 38 -3.70 5.07 12.53
C GLY A 38 -3.73 6.20 13.57
N PRO A 39 -2.57 6.82 13.87
CA PRO A 39 -2.53 8.05 14.66
C PRO A 39 -3.26 9.16 13.91
N GLY A 40 -4.29 9.72 14.54
CA GLY A 40 -5.16 10.71 13.91
C GLY A 40 -6.23 10.14 12.98
N ALA A 41 -6.44 8.81 12.96
CA ALA A 41 -7.62 8.21 12.34
C ALA A 41 -8.86 8.87 12.94
N ARG A 42 -9.49 9.74 12.14
CA ARG A 42 -10.59 10.58 12.60
C ARG A 42 -11.76 9.67 12.91
N LYS A 43 -12.10 9.49 14.19
CA LYS A 43 -13.37 8.87 14.59
C LYS A 43 -14.48 9.91 14.39
N GLY A 44 -15.25 9.79 13.31
CA GLY A 44 -16.35 10.71 13.01
C GLY A 44 -16.94 10.53 11.61
N PRO A 45 -18.06 11.19 11.31
CA PRO A 45 -18.60 11.23 9.95
C PRO A 45 -17.52 11.77 9.02
N ASN A 46 -17.19 11.03 7.96
CA ASN A 46 -16.12 11.27 6.97
C ASN A 46 -14.76 10.64 7.26
N ALA A 47 -14.62 9.79 8.29
CA ALA A 47 -13.41 8.97 8.51
C ALA A 47 -12.98 8.19 7.26
N TYR A 48 -13.97 7.65 6.52
CA TYR A 48 -13.77 6.90 5.28
C TYR A 48 -13.27 7.75 4.10
N MET A 49 -13.35 9.08 4.19
CA MET A 49 -12.92 9.97 3.10
C MET A 49 -11.40 10.13 3.04
N GLN A 50 -10.67 9.63 4.03
CA GLN A 50 -9.21 9.69 4.09
C GLN A 50 -8.67 8.30 4.39
N TYR A 51 -7.70 7.85 3.60
CA TYR A 51 -7.05 6.55 3.82
C TYR A 51 -6.12 6.61 5.04
N SER A 52 -5.87 5.46 5.64
CA SER A 52 -4.87 5.31 6.69
C SER A 52 -3.47 5.63 6.15
N LEU A 53 -2.59 6.16 7.01
CA LEU A 53 -1.16 6.28 6.68
C LEU A 53 -0.50 4.92 6.42
N TYR A 54 -1.05 3.85 7.02
CA TYR A 54 -0.49 2.51 6.94
C TYR A 54 -1.02 1.65 5.81
N VAL A 55 -2.20 1.98 5.27
CA VAL A 55 -2.80 1.25 4.15
C VAL A 55 -3.31 2.25 3.11
N ARG A 56 -2.60 2.35 1.99
CA ARG A 56 -2.81 3.40 0.99
C ARG A 56 -2.99 2.79 -0.40
N PRO A 57 -4.01 3.18 -1.17
CA PRO A 57 -4.11 2.77 -2.56
C PRO A 57 -3.08 3.54 -3.40
N THR A 58 -2.48 2.87 -4.37
CA THR A 58 -1.53 3.47 -5.31
C THR A 58 -1.67 2.84 -6.70
N MET A 59 -0.95 3.39 -7.66
CA MET A 59 -0.84 2.86 -9.02
C MET A 59 0.63 2.59 -9.33
N LEU A 60 0.93 1.39 -9.81
CA LEU A 60 2.23 1.04 -10.39
C LEU A 60 2.02 0.84 -11.89
N GLY A 61 2.32 1.87 -12.69
CA GLY A 61 1.90 1.92 -14.09
C GLY A 61 0.37 1.87 -14.21
N ASP A 62 -0.15 0.90 -14.96
CA ASP A 62 -1.59 0.65 -15.14
C ASP A 62 -2.17 -0.38 -14.15
N LEU A 63 -1.43 -0.71 -13.09
CA LEU A 63 -1.83 -1.69 -12.09
C LEU A 63 -2.22 -1.01 -10.78
N LYS A 64 -3.45 -1.29 -10.33
CA LYS A 64 -3.94 -0.91 -9.00
C LYS A 64 -3.18 -1.68 -7.95
N CYS A 65 -2.66 -0.99 -6.94
CA CYS A 65 -1.87 -1.60 -5.86
C CYS A 65 -2.30 -1.02 -4.51
N VAL A 66 -1.92 -1.70 -3.43
CA VAL A 66 -2.05 -1.22 -2.05
C VAL A 66 -0.69 -1.28 -1.38
N ILE A 67 -0.31 -0.18 -0.73
CA ILE A 67 0.86 -0.10 0.14
C ILE A 67 0.41 -0.46 1.55
N LEU A 68 1.13 -1.37 2.20
CA LEU A 68 0.95 -1.77 3.60
C LEU A 68 2.24 -1.50 4.37
N ASP A 69 2.16 -0.69 5.43
CA ASP A 69 3.30 -0.34 6.28
C ASP A 69 3.44 -1.34 7.46
N SER A 70 4.66 -1.82 7.70
CA SER A 70 4.95 -2.79 8.78
C SER A 70 4.59 -2.27 10.17
N ARG A 71 4.58 -0.95 10.40
CA ARG A 71 4.20 -0.34 11.69
C ARG A 71 2.75 -0.61 12.07
N LEU A 72 1.88 -0.94 11.09
CA LEU A 72 0.52 -1.38 11.41
C LEU A 72 0.54 -2.65 12.25
N ARG A 73 1.52 -3.53 12.05
CA ARG A 73 1.65 -4.77 12.81
C ARG A 73 1.88 -4.50 14.31
N ASP A 74 2.64 -3.46 14.64
CA ASP A 74 2.92 -3.09 16.03
C ASP A 74 1.72 -2.43 16.72
N ILE A 75 0.81 -1.84 15.94
CA ILE A 75 -0.36 -1.10 16.43
C ILE A 75 -1.59 -2.00 16.51
N GLU A 76 -1.87 -2.72 15.43
CA GLU A 76 -3.01 -3.62 15.29
C GLU A 76 -2.61 -4.83 14.43
N PRO A 77 -2.03 -5.89 15.03
CA PRO A 77 -1.58 -7.07 14.32
C PRO A 77 -2.68 -7.72 13.48
N MET A 78 -3.91 -7.76 13.99
CA MET A 78 -5.05 -8.38 13.29
C MET A 78 -5.40 -7.63 12.00
N ALA A 79 -5.26 -6.30 11.99
CA ALA A 79 -5.46 -5.47 10.81
C ALA A 79 -4.37 -5.71 9.75
N PHE A 80 -3.11 -5.83 10.19
CA PHE A 80 -2.01 -6.17 9.31
C PHE A 80 -2.20 -7.55 8.67
N ASP A 81 -2.51 -8.56 9.49
CA ASP A 81 -2.76 -9.92 9.02
C ASP A 81 -3.99 -9.99 8.10
N PHE A 82 -5.03 -9.20 8.37
CA PHE A 82 -6.20 -9.11 7.47
C PHE A 82 -5.80 -8.68 6.06
N VAL A 83 -4.96 -7.65 5.93
CA VAL A 83 -4.52 -7.14 4.62
C VAL A 83 -3.62 -8.15 3.90
N LEU A 84 -2.71 -8.83 4.61
CA LEU A 84 -1.88 -9.88 4.01
C LEU A 84 -2.69 -11.13 3.62
N ASN A 85 -3.64 -11.55 4.47
CA ASN A 85 -4.52 -12.67 4.15
C ASN A 85 -5.43 -12.34 2.97
N PHE A 86 -5.91 -11.10 2.85
CA PHE A 86 -6.63 -10.66 1.64
C PHE A 86 -5.80 -10.86 0.38
N ALA A 87 -4.52 -10.50 0.40
CA ALA A 87 -3.64 -10.72 -0.74
C ALA A 87 -3.47 -12.22 -1.05
N LYS A 88 -3.23 -13.03 -0.02
CA LYS A 88 -3.06 -14.49 -0.14
C LYS A 88 -4.30 -15.18 -0.69
N ASP A 89 -5.47 -14.88 -0.16
CA ASP A 89 -6.75 -15.51 -0.53
C ASP A 89 -7.13 -15.18 -1.98
N ASN A 90 -6.65 -14.05 -2.50
CA ASN A 90 -6.88 -13.59 -3.87
C ASN A 90 -5.70 -13.86 -4.82
N ASP A 91 -4.70 -14.64 -4.38
CA ASP A 91 -3.49 -14.98 -5.16
C ASP A 91 -2.71 -13.74 -5.65
N LEU A 92 -2.77 -12.63 -4.91
CA LEU A 92 -2.13 -11.38 -5.31
C LEU A 92 -0.63 -11.41 -5.04
N VAL A 93 0.14 -10.83 -5.96
CA VAL A 93 1.59 -10.67 -5.79
C VAL A 93 1.86 -9.63 -4.71
N VAL A 94 2.68 -10.00 -3.73
CA VAL A 94 3.16 -9.12 -2.67
C VAL A 94 4.68 -8.98 -2.77
N THR A 95 5.16 -7.74 -2.79
CA THR A 95 6.61 -7.44 -2.85
C THR A 95 7.00 -6.44 -1.79
N GLU A 96 8.11 -6.68 -1.09
CA GLU A 96 8.68 -5.70 -0.17
C GLU A 96 9.27 -4.51 -0.95
N ALA A 97 8.99 -3.31 -0.46
CA ALA A 97 9.60 -2.08 -0.92
C ALA A 97 11.08 -2.10 -0.54
N CYS A 98 11.95 -2.31 -1.51
CA CYS A 98 13.36 -1.99 -1.32
C CYS A 98 13.53 -0.50 -1.59
N GLU A 99 13.99 0.26 -0.59
CA GLU A 99 14.48 1.61 -0.82
C GLU A 99 15.66 1.52 -1.79
N LEU A 100 15.50 2.07 -3.00
CA LEU A 100 16.64 2.28 -3.87
C LEU A 100 17.50 3.40 -3.26
N PRO A 101 18.81 3.19 -3.06
CA PRO A 101 19.69 4.27 -2.65
C PRO A 101 19.57 5.46 -3.62
N PRO A 102 19.69 6.71 -3.13
CA PRO A 102 19.32 7.94 -3.85
C PRO A 102 20.11 8.23 -5.14
N GLU A 103 20.98 7.33 -5.57
CA GLU A 103 21.85 7.45 -6.75
C GLU A 103 21.16 7.12 -8.09
N HIS A 104 19.90 6.68 -8.09
CA HIS A 104 19.14 6.38 -9.33
C HIS A 104 17.80 7.12 -9.40
N GLY A 105 17.81 8.43 -9.15
CA GLY A 105 16.70 9.29 -9.56
C GLY A 105 16.71 9.43 -11.08
N THR A 106 15.68 8.89 -11.75
CA THR A 106 15.37 9.20 -13.16
C THR A 106 15.55 10.70 -13.42
N GLN A 107 16.52 11.03 -14.28
CA GLN A 107 16.75 12.39 -14.75
C GLN A 107 15.44 12.92 -15.32
N ARG A 108 14.89 13.97 -14.70
CA ARG A 108 13.89 14.82 -15.36
C ARG A 108 14.50 15.28 -16.69
N PRO A 109 13.81 15.19 -17.83
CA PRO A 109 14.29 15.78 -19.06
C PRO A 109 14.39 17.30 -18.84
N GLU A 110 15.63 17.79 -18.77
CA GLU A 110 15.97 19.19 -18.70
C GLU A 110 15.46 19.85 -19.99
N ASN A 111 14.43 20.69 -19.86
CA ASN A 111 13.87 21.45 -20.96
C ASN A 111 14.85 22.56 -21.34
N LYS A 112 15.71 22.31 -22.34
CA LYS A 112 16.53 23.35 -22.97
C LYS A 112 15.63 24.39 -23.63
N ARG A 113 15.69 25.63 -23.15
CA ARG A 113 15.29 26.83 -23.88
C ARG A 113 16.53 27.64 -24.21
#